data_AF-A0A3M1FQY6-F1
#
_entry.id   AF-A0A3M1FQY6-F1
#
_cell.length_a   1.000
_cell.length_b   1.000
_cell.length_c   1.000
_cell.angle_alpha   90.00
_cell.angle_beta   90.00
_cell.angle_gamma   90.00
#
_symmetry.space_group_name_H-M   'P 1'
#
loop_
_entity.id
_entity.type
_entity.pdbx_description
1 polymer ?
#
loop_
_entity_poly.entity_id
_entity_poly.type
_entity_poly.pdbx_seq_one_letter_code
_entity_poly.pdbx_strand_id
1 'polypeptide(L)'
;MPYKNHYSIWIFTSLLILGGIGKVSAFPQAQYTIPEKINVYMYALDPEGRKGEPCQQGSTDYGCGSNSHPYPHSSSIMNVNLENDYLPFVIAQEMGDNATLEALKAHAVAARSYALHTVEFSQLNNSASSGGQVFLPYSITPNANHYRAVSETRGMIVVCNNNTDCEPSRRGYPAFAEHSAGHEGNFTSAWPWNNITRHLYLARVYDPIHTYANGGHGRGLSQEGTKRWAVGVVDGNNHYPQWDFRRILAHYYTGIEFQNVPDTINGYRFNIIEIGNLTPGEVIYDNNPVKDGLVVDVQNTGTNTWQIGKDFTDSCRGGTHNLALSYHIYDENNRQPACDYSGDNPGGGKCFERTRYLMCWQNFTTLRPGEVFRLTGIKIELPPELPPGRCYNIRWDIELLNNHQERTWISRLQQPPYNKDLWPPQDTRICYAHAGSGNGNPAPPKNPGSSTHTANTWSNEANITVTWDPPPDGLVSGYQYKYEGAGATIINDGQWHSTDQTFTTFTATQDGEHLLRIRSVLNGNTSNSVEAGPYLVDRQPPFLSVGSPTGSWVTTNNFSLSWIGGDNSSGL
;
A
#
# COMPACT_ATOMS: atom_id res chain seq x y z
N MET A 1 -56.96 -63.73 5.36
CA MET A 1 -55.60 -64.15 5.80
C MET A 1 -55.34 -65.52 5.16
N PRO A 2 -54.23 -65.79 4.47
CA PRO A 2 -52.86 -65.33 4.73
C PRO A 2 -52.13 -64.66 3.54
N TYR A 3 -50.90 -64.22 3.85
CA TYR A 3 -49.85 -63.52 3.11
C TYR A 3 -49.65 -63.85 1.62
N LYS A 4 -49.42 -62.79 0.81
CA LYS A 4 -48.53 -62.83 -0.37
C LYS A 4 -47.93 -61.45 -0.67
N ASN A 5 -46.60 -61.45 -0.82
CA ASN A 5 -45.73 -60.35 -1.20
C ASN A 5 -46.10 -59.77 -2.57
N HIS A 6 -46.14 -58.44 -2.70
CA HIS A 6 -46.11 -57.77 -3.99
C HIS A 6 -45.00 -56.73 -4.05
N TYR A 7 -44.27 -56.81 -5.14
CA TYR A 7 -43.09 -56.08 -5.56
C TYR A 7 -43.33 -54.57 -5.64
N SER A 8 -42.47 -53.77 -5.02
CA SER A 8 -42.36 -52.33 -5.30
C SER A 8 -41.56 -52.13 -6.59
N ILE A 9 -42.28 -51.82 -7.67
CA ILE A 9 -41.72 -51.27 -8.90
C ILE A 9 -41.19 -49.87 -8.61
N TRP A 10 -39.89 -49.66 -8.78
CA TRP A 10 -39.27 -48.33 -8.81
C TRP A 10 -39.47 -47.73 -10.20
N ILE A 11 -40.44 -46.82 -10.33
CA ILE A 11 -40.52 -45.92 -11.49
C ILE A 11 -39.50 -44.81 -11.24
N PHE A 12 -38.38 -44.84 -11.96
CA PHE A 12 -37.50 -43.67 -12.09
C PHE A 12 -38.22 -42.63 -12.94
N THR A 13 -38.91 -41.70 -12.29
CA THR A 13 -39.33 -40.45 -12.94
C THR A 13 -38.09 -39.59 -13.08
N SER A 14 -37.46 -39.61 -14.25
CA SER A 14 -36.44 -38.64 -14.64
C SER A 14 -37.08 -37.25 -14.67
N LEU A 15 -36.94 -36.50 -13.58
CA LEU A 15 -37.24 -35.08 -13.53
C LEU A 15 -36.16 -34.37 -14.35
N LEU A 16 -36.47 -34.07 -15.61
CA LEU A 16 -35.68 -33.17 -16.43
C LEU A 16 -35.73 -31.78 -15.76
N ILE A 17 -34.73 -31.47 -14.94
CA ILE A 17 -34.47 -30.08 -14.52
C ILE A 17 -33.93 -29.38 -15.76
N LEU A 18 -34.83 -28.80 -16.55
CA LEU A 18 -34.47 -27.76 -17.50
C LEU A 18 -33.83 -26.64 -16.68
N GLY A 19 -32.50 -26.59 -16.70
CA GLY A 19 -31.70 -25.48 -16.21
C GLY A 19 -31.99 -24.23 -17.03
N GLY A 20 -33.17 -23.64 -16.82
CA GLY A 20 -33.40 -22.25 -17.15
C GLY A 20 -32.53 -21.45 -16.20
N ILE A 21 -31.38 -20.99 -16.70
CA ILE A 21 -30.64 -19.89 -16.10
C ILE A 21 -31.57 -18.69 -16.21
N GLY A 22 -32.47 -18.55 -15.24
CA GLY A 22 -33.29 -17.37 -15.08
C GLY A 22 -32.31 -16.23 -14.90
N LYS A 23 -32.24 -15.32 -15.88
CA LYS A 23 -31.65 -14.01 -15.66
C LYS A 23 -32.32 -13.47 -14.40
N VAL A 24 -31.56 -13.39 -13.31
CA VAL A 24 -31.98 -12.66 -12.12
C VAL A 24 -32.06 -11.22 -12.60
N SER A 25 -33.24 -10.80 -13.03
CA SER A 25 -33.53 -9.41 -13.33
C SER A 25 -33.27 -8.66 -12.04
N ALA A 26 -32.17 -7.90 -11.99
CA ALA A 26 -31.97 -6.94 -10.92
C ALA A 26 -33.24 -6.09 -10.88
N PHE A 27 -33.98 -6.17 -9.77
CA PHE A 27 -35.13 -5.29 -9.58
C PHE A 27 -34.61 -3.86 -9.70
N PRO A 28 -35.19 -3.02 -10.57
CA PRO A 28 -34.78 -1.63 -10.66
C PRO A 28 -34.95 -1.02 -9.28
N GLN A 29 -33.84 -0.68 -8.62
CA GLN A 29 -33.88 0.01 -7.35
C GLN A 29 -34.58 1.35 -7.58
N ALA A 30 -35.57 1.64 -6.75
CA ALA A 30 -36.22 2.94 -6.76
C ALA A 30 -35.16 4.02 -6.48
N GLN A 31 -34.96 4.93 -7.42
CA GLN A 31 -34.08 6.08 -7.24
C GLN A 31 -34.77 7.10 -6.33
N TYR A 32 -34.06 7.61 -5.33
CA TYR A 32 -34.57 8.68 -4.49
C TYR A 32 -34.77 9.95 -5.33
N THR A 33 -35.97 10.53 -5.28
CA THR A 33 -36.24 11.77 -6.00
C THR A 33 -35.74 12.94 -5.16
N ILE A 34 -34.67 13.57 -5.62
CA ILE A 34 -34.07 14.72 -4.92
C ILE A 34 -34.98 15.94 -5.11
N PRO A 35 -35.52 16.54 -4.04
CA PRO A 35 -36.31 17.75 -4.15
C PRO A 35 -35.43 18.94 -4.57
N GLU A 36 -35.98 19.83 -5.40
CA GLU A 36 -35.28 21.06 -5.78
C GLU A 36 -35.08 22.00 -4.57
N LYS A 37 -36.05 22.01 -3.65
CA LYS A 37 -36.05 22.85 -2.46
C LYS A 37 -36.23 22.04 -1.19
N ILE A 38 -35.57 22.48 -0.13
CA ILE A 38 -35.67 21.89 1.22
C ILE A 38 -36.13 22.94 2.22
N ASN A 39 -36.76 22.48 3.30
CA ASN A 39 -37.12 23.33 4.43
C ASN A 39 -36.00 23.28 5.46
N VAL A 40 -35.47 24.45 5.83
CA VAL A 40 -34.44 24.61 6.85
C VAL A 40 -35.02 25.44 7.99
N TYR A 41 -34.92 24.92 9.21
CA TYR A 41 -35.33 25.64 10.41
C TYR A 41 -34.17 26.52 10.88
N MET A 42 -34.41 27.82 10.89
CA MET A 42 -33.44 28.87 11.19
C MET A 42 -33.56 29.25 12.66
N TYR A 43 -32.44 29.16 13.36
CA TYR A 43 -32.29 29.54 14.76
C TYR A 43 -31.17 30.57 14.93
N ALA A 44 -31.32 31.43 15.93
CA ALA A 44 -30.22 32.22 16.44
C ALA A 44 -29.18 31.24 17.00
N LEU A 45 -27.91 31.44 16.66
CA LEU A 45 -26.80 30.61 17.08
C LEU A 45 -25.88 31.44 17.99
N ASP A 46 -25.26 30.79 18.97
CA ASP A 46 -24.18 31.41 19.73
C ASP A 46 -22.83 31.35 18.97
N PRO A 47 -21.74 31.95 19.48
CA PRO A 47 -20.44 31.92 18.81
C PRO A 47 -19.87 30.51 18.58
N GLU A 48 -20.31 29.52 19.36
CA GLU A 48 -19.95 28.11 19.19
C GLU A 48 -20.90 27.38 18.21
N GLY A 49 -21.83 28.11 17.57
CA GLY A 49 -22.78 27.57 16.61
C GLY A 49 -23.95 26.82 17.25
N ARG A 50 -24.16 26.93 18.57
CA ARG A 50 -25.24 26.23 19.28
C ARG A 50 -26.59 26.91 19.11
N LYS A 51 -27.62 26.09 18.94
CA LYS A 51 -29.00 26.52 18.69
C LYS A 51 -29.62 27.23 19.90
N GLY A 52 -30.01 28.48 19.71
CA GLY A 52 -30.86 29.27 20.60
C GLY A 52 -32.31 29.30 20.14
N GLU A 53 -32.93 30.49 20.18
CA GLU A 53 -34.33 30.69 19.81
C GLU A 53 -34.54 30.69 18.28
N PRO A 54 -35.73 30.30 17.78
CA PRO A 54 -36.06 30.39 16.37
C PRO A 54 -35.92 31.82 15.83
N CYS A 55 -35.39 31.97 14.62
CA CYS A 55 -35.24 33.27 14.00
C CYS A 55 -36.58 33.97 13.81
N GLN A 56 -36.62 35.25 14.16
CA GLN A 56 -37.75 36.14 13.93
C GLN A 56 -37.43 37.12 12.80
N GLN A 57 -38.45 37.59 12.09
CA GLN A 57 -38.30 38.58 11.03
C GLN A 57 -37.54 39.81 11.55
N GLY A 58 -36.51 40.23 10.84
CA GLY A 58 -35.68 41.37 11.23
C GLY A 58 -34.58 41.05 12.24
N SER A 59 -34.49 39.82 12.77
CA SER A 59 -33.38 39.43 13.66
C SER A 59 -32.04 39.52 12.92
N THR A 60 -31.06 40.09 13.59
CA THR A 60 -29.66 40.17 13.15
C THR A 60 -28.76 39.26 13.98
N ASP A 61 -29.36 38.36 14.79
CA ASP A 61 -28.60 37.40 15.56
C ASP A 61 -27.81 36.48 14.63
N TYR A 62 -26.65 36.02 15.07
CA TYR A 62 -25.85 35.05 14.32
C TYR A 62 -26.72 33.83 13.98
N GLY A 63 -26.70 33.33 12.74
CA GLY A 63 -27.65 32.31 12.28
C GLY A 63 -28.96 32.81 11.70
N CYS A 64 -29.42 33.99 12.12
CA CYS A 64 -30.61 34.64 11.56
C CYS A 64 -30.25 35.68 10.50
N GLY A 65 -29.08 36.29 10.59
CA GLY A 65 -28.60 37.22 9.57
C GLY A 65 -27.34 37.94 10.01
N SER A 66 -27.11 39.10 9.41
CA SER A 66 -26.09 40.06 9.84
C SER A 66 -26.70 41.45 9.99
N ASN A 67 -25.96 42.38 10.59
CA ASN A 67 -26.40 43.78 10.72
C ASN A 67 -26.80 44.43 9.39
N SER A 68 -26.21 44.00 8.27
CA SER A 68 -26.51 44.48 6.92
C SER A 68 -27.55 43.62 6.18
N HIS A 69 -27.81 42.41 6.65
CA HIS A 69 -28.71 41.43 6.03
C HIS A 69 -29.53 40.73 7.13
N PRO A 70 -30.53 41.40 7.72
CA PRO A 70 -31.37 40.80 8.75
C PRO A 70 -32.19 39.65 8.18
N TYR A 71 -32.63 38.73 9.05
CA TYR A 71 -33.47 37.60 8.67
C TYR A 71 -34.72 38.08 7.92
N PRO A 72 -34.86 37.77 6.62
CA PRO A 72 -35.87 38.44 5.79
C PRO A 72 -37.24 37.75 5.87
N HIS A 73 -37.34 36.60 6.52
CA HIS A 73 -38.55 35.77 6.50
C HIS A 73 -39.43 36.00 7.72
N SER A 74 -40.75 35.93 7.50
CA SER A 74 -41.78 36.02 8.54
C SER A 74 -41.91 34.75 9.39
N SER A 75 -41.23 33.67 9.01
CA SER A 75 -41.19 32.38 9.72
C SER A 75 -39.75 31.91 9.85
N SER A 76 -39.44 31.21 10.93
CA SER A 76 -38.16 30.53 11.13
C SER A 76 -37.94 29.36 10.18
N ILE A 77 -38.89 29.01 9.30
CA ILE A 77 -38.71 27.99 8.27
C ILE A 77 -38.37 28.68 6.95
N MET A 78 -37.19 28.38 6.41
CA MET A 78 -36.73 28.87 5.11
C MET A 78 -36.88 27.76 4.07
N ASN A 79 -37.52 28.07 2.94
CA ASN A 79 -37.61 27.17 1.80
C ASN A 79 -36.53 27.54 0.78
N VAL A 80 -35.43 26.78 0.77
CA VAL A 80 -34.19 27.12 0.03
C VAL A 80 -33.96 26.18 -1.13
N ASN A 81 -33.38 26.66 -2.23
CA ASN A 81 -32.92 25.78 -3.30
C ASN A 81 -31.73 24.96 -2.81
N LEU A 82 -31.82 23.64 -2.89
CA LEU A 82 -30.79 22.73 -2.37
C LEU A 82 -29.43 22.96 -3.06
N GLU A 83 -29.43 23.02 -4.38
CA GLU A 83 -28.20 23.04 -5.19
C GLU A 83 -27.63 24.46 -5.36
N ASN A 84 -28.47 25.48 -5.42
CA ASN A 84 -28.03 26.85 -5.72
C ASN A 84 -27.83 27.71 -4.47
N ASP A 85 -28.58 27.46 -3.40
CA ASP A 85 -28.59 28.34 -2.22
C ASP A 85 -28.08 27.62 -0.97
N TYR A 86 -28.46 26.36 -0.75
CA TYR A 86 -28.10 25.66 0.48
C TYR A 86 -26.66 25.11 0.43
N LEU A 87 -26.38 24.22 -0.53
CA LEU A 87 -25.10 23.49 -0.58
C LEU A 87 -23.88 24.41 -0.74
N PRO A 88 -23.86 25.42 -1.63
CA PRO A 88 -22.69 26.29 -1.76
C PRO A 88 -22.32 27.01 -0.46
N PHE A 89 -23.31 27.39 0.36
CA PHE A 89 -23.10 28.05 1.65
C PHE A 89 -22.62 27.07 2.72
N VAL A 90 -23.21 25.87 2.78
CA VAL A 90 -22.75 24.82 3.69
C VAL A 90 -21.28 24.48 3.42
N ILE A 91 -20.94 24.16 2.17
CA ILE A 91 -19.56 23.74 1.86
C ILE A 91 -18.56 24.89 2.04
N ALA A 92 -18.95 26.14 1.77
CA ALA A 92 -18.11 27.29 2.04
C ALA A 92 -17.83 27.44 3.53
N GLN A 93 -18.86 27.28 4.37
CA GLN A 93 -18.76 27.42 5.81
C GLN A 93 -17.93 26.30 6.45
N GLU A 94 -18.09 25.07 5.96
CA GLU A 94 -17.47 23.87 6.54
C GLU A 94 -16.05 23.62 6.02
N MET A 95 -15.80 23.81 4.72
CA MET A 95 -14.51 23.49 4.10
C MET A 95 -13.60 24.72 3.91
N GLY A 96 -14.18 25.92 3.88
CA GLY A 96 -13.48 27.17 3.56
C GLY A 96 -12.96 27.23 2.12
N ASP A 97 -12.31 28.36 1.79
CA ASP A 97 -11.86 28.65 0.41
C ASP A 97 -10.59 27.88 -0.03
N ASN A 98 -9.86 27.28 0.92
CA ASN A 98 -8.56 26.65 0.65
C ASN A 98 -8.66 25.18 0.20
N ALA A 99 -9.85 24.59 0.18
CA ALA A 99 -10.05 23.22 -0.25
C ALA A 99 -9.91 23.08 -1.78
N THR A 100 -9.32 21.97 -2.24
CA THR A 100 -9.27 21.65 -3.67
C THR A 100 -10.67 21.36 -4.22
N LEU A 101 -10.84 21.45 -5.54
CA LEU A 101 -12.13 21.16 -6.16
C LEU A 101 -12.62 19.73 -5.85
N GLU A 102 -11.73 18.73 -5.83
CA GLU A 102 -12.10 17.34 -5.51
C GLU A 102 -12.52 17.17 -4.04
N ALA A 103 -11.86 17.87 -3.11
CA ALA A 103 -12.28 17.91 -1.71
C ALA A 103 -13.66 18.57 -1.55
N LEU A 104 -13.90 19.68 -2.25
CA LEU A 104 -15.20 20.38 -2.26
C LEU A 104 -16.30 19.51 -2.87
N LYS A 105 -16.02 18.75 -3.94
CA LYS A 105 -16.96 17.80 -4.54
C LYS A 105 -17.34 16.68 -3.57
N ALA A 106 -16.36 16.11 -2.86
CA ALA A 106 -16.62 15.06 -1.88
C ALA A 106 -17.53 15.59 -0.77
N HIS A 107 -17.20 16.78 -0.25
CA HIS A 107 -18.01 17.43 0.77
C HIS A 107 -19.41 17.80 0.26
N ALA A 108 -19.56 18.27 -0.98
CA ALA A 108 -20.87 18.59 -1.57
C ALA A 108 -21.80 17.37 -1.63
N VAL A 109 -21.27 16.19 -1.99
CA VAL A 109 -22.05 14.93 -1.99
C VAL A 109 -22.41 14.51 -0.56
N ALA A 110 -21.48 14.60 0.39
CA ALA A 110 -21.74 14.30 1.80
C ALA A 110 -22.83 15.23 2.38
N ALA A 111 -22.66 16.55 2.22
CA ALA A 111 -23.60 17.57 2.70
C ALA A 111 -25.00 17.44 2.08
N ARG A 112 -25.08 17.11 0.78
CA ARG A 112 -26.35 16.81 0.10
C ARG A 112 -27.03 15.59 0.70
N SER A 113 -26.27 14.54 0.93
CA SER A 113 -26.80 13.29 1.49
C SER A 113 -27.27 13.48 2.93
N TYR A 114 -26.49 14.21 3.75
CA TYR A 114 -26.88 14.60 5.10
C TYR A 114 -28.18 15.43 5.11
N ALA A 115 -28.26 16.46 4.26
CA ALA A 115 -29.42 17.34 4.19
C ALA A 115 -30.69 16.55 3.87
N LEU A 116 -30.63 15.70 2.84
CA LEU A 116 -31.77 14.92 2.39
C LEU A 116 -32.16 13.84 3.40
N HIS A 117 -31.18 13.16 4.01
CA HIS A 117 -31.46 12.23 5.11
C HIS A 117 -32.17 12.92 6.26
N THR A 118 -31.70 14.11 6.63
CA THR A 118 -32.26 14.87 7.75
C THR A 118 -33.66 15.39 7.42
N VAL A 119 -33.93 15.81 6.18
CA VAL A 119 -35.29 16.20 5.74
C VAL A 119 -36.25 15.03 5.78
N GLU A 120 -35.79 13.84 5.39
CA GLU A 120 -36.63 12.64 5.34
C GLU A 120 -36.97 12.09 6.74
N PHE A 121 -35.99 12.10 7.65
CA PHE A 121 -36.08 11.37 8.91
C PHE A 121 -36.04 12.25 10.17
N SER A 122 -35.84 13.57 10.02
CA SER A 122 -35.66 14.51 11.14
C SER A 122 -36.04 15.94 10.72
N GLN A 123 -35.54 16.93 11.46
CA GLN A 123 -35.70 18.35 11.18
C GLN A 123 -34.34 18.97 10.82
N LEU A 124 -34.18 19.35 9.54
CA LEU A 124 -32.99 20.07 9.10
C LEU A 124 -32.98 21.49 9.65
N ASN A 125 -31.87 21.90 10.24
CA ASN A 125 -31.69 23.24 10.80
C ASN A 125 -30.31 23.82 10.43
N ASN A 126 -30.07 25.07 10.82
CA ASN A 126 -28.84 25.80 10.48
C ASN A 126 -27.63 25.59 11.43
N SER A 127 -27.75 24.73 12.44
CA SER A 127 -26.77 24.58 13.53
C SER A 127 -25.95 23.28 13.46
N ALA A 128 -24.68 23.38 13.86
CA ALA A 128 -23.80 22.22 14.10
C ALA A 128 -24.02 21.51 15.44
N SER A 129 -24.86 22.03 16.35
CA SER A 129 -24.95 21.54 17.75
C SER A 129 -25.42 20.09 17.92
N SER A 130 -25.83 19.45 16.83
CA SER A 130 -26.24 18.04 16.79
C SER A 130 -25.23 17.14 16.05
N GLY A 131 -24.01 17.62 15.78
CA GLY A 131 -23.04 16.92 14.92
C GLY A 131 -23.44 16.99 13.44
N GLY A 132 -24.14 18.07 13.07
CA GLY A 132 -24.63 18.32 11.71
C GLY A 132 -23.82 19.37 10.98
N GLN A 133 -24.35 19.82 9.85
CA GLN A 133 -23.74 20.89 9.04
C GLN A 133 -24.30 22.28 9.38
N VAL A 134 -23.46 23.29 9.29
CA VAL A 134 -23.81 24.70 9.52
C VAL A 134 -24.30 25.34 8.22
N PHE A 135 -25.46 25.98 8.27
CA PHE A 135 -25.99 26.78 7.15
C PHE A 135 -26.21 28.23 7.57
N LEU A 136 -25.29 29.11 7.21
CA LEU A 136 -25.33 30.52 7.57
C LEU A 136 -25.49 31.40 6.33
N PRO A 137 -26.73 31.56 5.82
CA PRO A 137 -26.94 32.43 4.68
C PRO A 137 -26.50 33.86 5.05
N TYR A 138 -25.79 34.51 4.13
CA TYR A 138 -25.27 35.89 4.26
C TYR A 138 -24.10 36.11 5.23
N SER A 139 -23.68 35.11 6.00
CA SER A 139 -22.48 35.23 6.86
C SER A 139 -21.18 34.89 6.11
N ILE A 140 -21.28 34.04 5.09
CA ILE A 140 -20.18 33.68 4.19
C ILE A 140 -20.63 33.85 2.74
N THR A 141 -19.71 34.27 1.87
CA THR A 141 -19.96 34.39 0.43
C THR A 141 -19.28 33.22 -0.29
N PRO A 142 -20.03 32.24 -0.83
CA PRO A 142 -19.43 31.16 -1.58
C PRO A 142 -18.69 31.68 -2.83
N ASN A 143 -17.45 31.23 -3.03
CA ASN A 143 -16.68 31.49 -4.25
C ASN A 143 -17.13 30.58 -5.43
N ALA A 144 -16.53 30.79 -6.62
CA ALA A 144 -16.85 30.05 -7.84
C ALA A 144 -16.60 28.53 -7.73
N ASN A 145 -15.58 28.08 -6.98
CA ASN A 145 -15.30 26.66 -6.79
C ASN A 145 -16.36 25.96 -5.94
N HIS A 146 -17.00 26.65 -4.99
CA HIS A 146 -18.12 26.09 -4.24
C HIS A 146 -19.29 25.77 -5.19
N TYR A 147 -19.73 26.74 -5.99
CA TYR A 147 -20.78 26.51 -6.99
C TYR A 147 -20.39 25.44 -8.02
N ARG A 148 -19.12 25.44 -8.45
CA ARG A 148 -18.60 24.45 -9.39
C ARG A 148 -18.63 23.04 -8.81
N ALA A 149 -18.23 22.85 -7.56
CA ALA A 149 -18.26 21.53 -6.90
C ALA A 149 -19.69 20.98 -6.78
N VAL A 150 -20.66 21.84 -6.42
CA VAL A 150 -22.07 21.47 -6.31
C VAL A 150 -22.65 21.11 -7.68
N SER A 151 -22.39 21.92 -8.70
CA SER A 151 -22.88 21.67 -10.06
C SER A 151 -22.26 20.43 -10.73
N GLU A 152 -20.95 20.19 -10.58
CA GLU A 152 -20.29 18.99 -11.12
C GLU A 152 -20.69 17.70 -10.40
N THR A 153 -21.29 17.80 -9.21
CA THR A 153 -21.82 16.66 -8.43
C THR A 153 -23.34 16.69 -8.29
N ARG A 154 -24.04 17.47 -9.14
CA ARG A 154 -25.47 17.70 -9.02
C ARG A 154 -26.24 16.38 -8.97
N GLY A 155 -27.10 16.25 -7.96
CA GLY A 155 -27.92 15.05 -7.78
C GLY A 155 -27.15 13.78 -7.37
N MET A 156 -25.84 13.84 -7.13
CA MET A 156 -25.09 12.72 -6.56
C MET A 156 -25.28 12.69 -5.04
N ILE A 157 -25.71 11.53 -4.54
CA ILE A 157 -25.89 11.28 -3.11
C ILE A 157 -25.30 9.92 -2.76
N VAL A 158 -24.89 9.79 -1.52
CA VAL A 158 -24.63 8.52 -0.86
C VAL A 158 -25.96 7.87 -0.53
N VAL A 159 -26.18 6.65 -1.03
CA VAL A 159 -27.36 5.85 -0.71
C VAL A 159 -26.96 4.59 0.03
N CYS A 160 -27.85 4.16 0.90
CA CYS A 160 -27.69 2.89 1.59
C CYS A 160 -28.45 1.80 0.84
N ASN A 161 -27.73 0.85 0.25
CA ASN A 161 -28.32 -0.08 -0.72
C ASN A 161 -28.23 -1.57 -0.33
N ASN A 162 -27.45 -1.93 0.67
CA ASN A 162 -27.20 -3.34 1.01
C ASN A 162 -28.07 -3.83 2.19
N ASN A 163 -28.40 -5.13 2.18
CA ASN A 163 -29.22 -5.82 3.18
C ASN A 163 -28.65 -5.79 4.60
N THR A 164 -27.34 -5.63 4.72
CA THR A 164 -26.64 -5.62 6.01
C THR A 164 -26.49 -4.22 6.59
N ASP A 165 -26.52 -3.19 5.74
CA ASP A 165 -25.97 -1.86 6.09
C ASP A 165 -27.06 -0.84 6.43
N CYS A 166 -28.33 -1.13 6.05
CA CYS A 166 -29.50 -0.36 6.45
C CYS A 166 -30.75 -1.22 6.68
N GLU A 167 -31.65 -0.67 7.50
CA GLU A 167 -33.03 -1.13 7.63
C GLU A 167 -33.67 -1.33 6.24
N PRO A 168 -34.32 -2.47 5.95
CA PRO A 168 -34.89 -2.76 4.63
C PRO A 168 -35.82 -1.66 4.10
N SER A 169 -36.52 -0.95 5.00
CA SER A 169 -37.41 0.16 4.67
C SER A 169 -36.70 1.44 4.21
N ARG A 170 -35.38 1.53 4.38
CA ARG A 170 -34.56 2.71 4.04
C ARG A 170 -33.64 2.50 2.83
N ARG A 171 -33.79 1.40 2.10
CA ARG A 171 -32.96 1.14 0.92
C ARG A 171 -33.25 2.12 -0.21
N GLY A 172 -32.20 2.61 -0.84
CA GLY A 172 -32.29 3.64 -1.88
C GLY A 172 -32.52 5.05 -1.33
N TYR A 173 -32.71 5.23 -0.02
CA TYR A 173 -32.77 6.55 0.60
C TYR A 173 -31.36 7.12 0.85
N PRO A 174 -31.23 8.46 0.95
CA PRO A 174 -29.99 9.11 1.33
C PRO A 174 -29.46 8.55 2.65
N ALA A 175 -28.18 8.18 2.66
CA ALA A 175 -27.50 7.78 3.87
C ALA A 175 -27.26 8.99 4.79
N PHE A 176 -27.21 8.74 6.09
CA PHE A 176 -26.79 9.75 7.07
C PHE A 176 -25.28 10.00 6.96
N ALA A 177 -24.88 10.83 5.99
CA ALA A 177 -23.48 11.09 5.66
C ALA A 177 -22.87 12.15 6.59
N GLU A 178 -22.56 11.76 7.82
CA GLU A 178 -21.86 12.65 8.76
C GLU A 178 -20.48 13.06 8.23
N HIS A 179 -20.07 14.26 8.63
CA HIS A 179 -18.73 14.77 8.40
C HIS A 179 -18.27 15.57 9.61
N SER A 180 -16.98 15.58 9.88
CA SER A 180 -16.37 16.31 10.99
C SER A 180 -15.12 17.04 10.56
N ALA A 181 -14.75 18.12 11.26
CA ALA A 181 -13.49 18.83 11.04
C ALA A 181 -12.28 17.88 10.91
N GLY A 182 -12.17 16.92 11.82
CA GLY A 182 -11.17 15.84 11.78
C GLY A 182 -11.41 14.81 12.87
N HIS A 183 -10.44 13.95 13.10
CA HIS A 183 -10.43 12.92 14.15
C HIS A 183 -9.05 12.84 14.82
N GLU A 184 -9.01 12.21 16.00
CA GLU A 184 -7.77 12.00 16.76
C GLU A 184 -7.13 10.66 16.42
N GLY A 185 -5.82 10.67 16.15
CA GLY A 185 -5.08 9.46 15.80
C GLY A 185 -5.27 9.05 14.33
N ASN A 186 -5.03 7.78 14.01
CA ASN A 186 -5.02 7.33 12.62
C ASN A 186 -6.37 6.78 12.14
N PHE A 187 -7.44 6.95 12.92
CA PHE A 187 -8.71 6.33 12.60
C PHE A 187 -9.88 7.23 12.95
N THR A 188 -10.87 7.30 12.06
CA THR A 188 -12.15 7.92 12.37
C THR A 188 -12.83 7.21 13.55
N SER A 189 -13.70 7.94 14.23
CA SER A 189 -14.61 7.38 15.22
C SER A 189 -15.73 6.62 14.51
N ALA A 190 -16.03 5.42 15.00
CA ALA A 190 -17.26 4.73 14.63
C ALA A 190 -18.46 5.39 15.34
N TRP A 191 -19.65 5.23 14.75
CA TRP A 191 -20.89 5.45 15.49
C TRP A 191 -20.94 4.52 16.73
N PRO A 192 -21.43 4.97 17.91
CA PRO A 192 -21.35 4.21 19.15
C PRO A 192 -21.81 2.76 19.00
N TRP A 193 -20.99 1.85 19.55
CA TRP A 193 -20.98 0.41 19.31
C TRP A 193 -22.32 -0.32 19.53
N ASN A 194 -23.26 0.25 20.28
CA ASN A 194 -24.56 -0.38 20.53
C ASN A 194 -25.55 -0.24 19.35
N ASN A 195 -25.22 0.52 18.30
CA ASN A 195 -26.07 0.74 17.12
C ASN A 195 -25.33 0.59 15.78
N ILE A 196 -24.14 -0.03 15.74
CA ILE A 196 -23.35 -0.14 14.49
C ILE A 196 -24.09 -0.89 13.38
N THR A 197 -25.07 -1.73 13.74
CA THR A 197 -25.96 -2.42 12.80
C THR A 197 -26.86 -1.49 11.98
N ARG A 198 -27.02 -0.22 12.39
CA ARG A 198 -27.87 0.76 11.68
C ARG A 198 -27.12 1.64 10.68
N HIS A 199 -25.80 1.76 10.82
CA HIS A 199 -24.97 2.65 10.02
C HIS A 199 -23.60 2.01 9.76
N LEU A 200 -23.56 0.82 9.16
CA LEU A 200 -22.30 0.12 8.87
C LEU A 200 -21.36 0.94 7.97
N TYR A 201 -21.94 1.85 7.18
CA TYR A 201 -21.18 2.79 6.37
C TYR A 201 -20.50 3.91 7.16
N LEU A 202 -20.81 4.10 8.44
CA LEU A 202 -20.07 4.96 9.37
C LEU A 202 -19.13 4.11 10.24
N ALA A 203 -18.56 3.05 9.66
CA ALA A 203 -17.53 2.27 10.30
C ALA A 203 -16.29 3.14 10.59
N ARG A 204 -15.52 2.69 11.58
CA ARG A 204 -14.18 3.21 11.83
C ARG A 204 -13.28 2.89 10.63
N VAL A 205 -12.71 3.91 10.01
CA VAL A 205 -11.82 3.80 8.85
C VAL A 205 -10.44 4.35 9.19
N TYR A 206 -9.40 3.79 8.55
CA TYR A 206 -8.02 4.19 8.77
C TYR A 206 -7.68 5.43 7.93
N ASP A 207 -7.54 6.58 8.58
CA ASP A 207 -7.24 7.87 7.94
C ASP A 207 -5.93 8.45 8.52
N PRO A 208 -4.76 7.90 8.15
CA PRO A 208 -3.47 8.29 8.70
C PRO A 208 -2.96 9.65 8.21
N ILE A 209 -3.57 10.22 7.16
CA ILE A 209 -3.11 11.48 6.56
C ILE A 209 -3.41 12.69 7.45
N HIS A 210 -4.30 12.53 8.43
CA HIS A 210 -4.72 13.58 9.34
C HIS A 210 -4.90 13.02 10.76
N THR A 211 -3.96 13.35 11.65
CA THR A 211 -3.90 12.76 13.00
C THR A 211 -4.19 13.74 14.14
N TYR A 212 -4.34 15.02 13.84
CA TYR A 212 -4.51 16.09 14.82
C TYR A 212 -5.94 16.63 14.78
N ALA A 213 -6.74 16.39 15.82
CA ALA A 213 -8.03 17.06 15.93
C ALA A 213 -7.92 18.34 16.77
N ASN A 214 -8.52 19.42 16.28
CA ASN A 214 -9.12 20.44 17.14
C ASN A 214 -10.61 20.55 16.74
N GLY A 215 -11.49 19.82 17.44
CA GLY A 215 -12.92 20.16 17.48
C GLY A 215 -13.89 19.38 16.59
N GLY A 216 -13.65 18.11 16.27
CA GLY A 216 -14.60 17.25 15.54
C GLY A 216 -15.04 16.01 16.33
N HIS A 217 -16.27 15.52 16.08
CA HIS A 217 -16.71 14.23 16.64
C HIS A 217 -16.07 13.02 15.95
N GLY A 218 -15.29 13.24 14.88
CA GLY A 218 -14.47 12.25 14.21
C GLY A 218 -15.22 11.19 13.40
N ARG A 219 -16.53 11.32 13.19
CA ARG A 219 -17.34 10.30 12.50
C ARG A 219 -17.57 10.66 11.04
N GLY A 220 -17.60 9.64 10.19
CA GLY A 220 -17.82 9.79 8.75
C GLY A 220 -16.64 10.51 8.08
N LEU A 221 -16.94 11.48 7.23
CA LEU A 221 -15.94 12.17 6.43
C LEU A 221 -15.13 13.18 7.25
N SER A 222 -13.81 12.99 7.31
CA SER A 222 -12.87 13.97 7.86
C SER A 222 -12.67 15.10 6.85
N GLN A 223 -13.02 16.34 7.21
CA GLN A 223 -12.87 17.51 6.33
C GLN A 223 -11.39 17.76 6.01
N GLU A 224 -10.52 17.75 7.03
CA GLU A 224 -9.08 17.91 6.84
C GLU A 224 -8.45 16.70 6.15
N GLY A 225 -8.84 15.48 6.51
CA GLY A 225 -8.39 14.28 5.79
C GLY A 225 -8.78 14.33 4.31
N THR A 226 -10.01 14.77 3.99
CA THR A 226 -10.50 14.98 2.62
C THR A 226 -9.68 15.99 1.84
N LYS A 227 -9.34 17.14 2.45
CA LYS A 227 -8.45 18.13 1.82
C LYS A 227 -7.09 17.52 1.47
N ARG A 228 -6.52 16.72 2.38
CA ARG A 228 -5.20 16.09 2.19
C ARG A 228 -5.22 14.96 1.17
N TRP A 229 -6.22 14.06 1.20
CA TRP A 229 -6.37 13.00 0.20
C TRP A 229 -6.54 13.57 -1.20
N ALA A 230 -7.29 14.66 -1.35
CA ALA A 230 -7.50 15.31 -2.64
C ALA A 230 -6.24 15.97 -3.23
N VAL A 231 -5.25 16.29 -2.39
CA VAL A 231 -3.95 16.81 -2.84
C VAL A 231 -2.94 15.69 -3.06
N GLY A 232 -2.99 14.62 -2.25
CA GLY A 232 -1.89 13.66 -2.15
C GLY A 232 -0.72 14.34 -1.44
N VAL A 233 -0.75 14.36 -0.11
CA VAL A 233 0.23 15.13 0.68
C VAL A 233 1.48 14.30 0.98
N VAL A 234 2.62 14.97 0.99
CA VAL A 234 3.88 14.51 1.58
C VAL A 234 4.04 15.25 2.91
N ASP A 235 3.66 14.60 4.02
CA ASP A 235 3.98 15.12 5.36
C ASP A 235 5.19 14.31 5.85
N GLY A 236 6.37 14.92 5.85
CA GLY A 236 7.63 14.21 6.11
C GLY A 236 8.03 13.25 4.98
N ASN A 237 8.33 11.99 5.33
CA ASN A 237 8.73 10.93 4.38
C ASN A 237 7.52 10.13 3.84
N ASN A 238 6.30 10.42 4.27
CA ASN A 238 5.14 9.63 3.91
C ASN A 238 4.48 10.18 2.65
N HIS A 239 4.36 9.35 1.62
CA HIS A 239 3.69 9.70 0.36
C HIS A 239 2.29 9.08 0.33
N TYR A 240 1.26 9.93 0.35
CA TYR A 240 -0.11 9.48 0.18
C TYR A 240 -0.60 9.68 -1.26
N PRO A 241 -1.36 8.72 -1.83
CA PRO A 241 -1.95 8.87 -3.15
C PRO A 241 -2.92 10.06 -3.21
N GLN A 242 -2.92 10.76 -4.35
CA GLN A 242 -3.94 11.73 -4.66
C GLN A 242 -5.24 11.03 -5.07
N TRP A 243 -6.35 11.38 -4.43
CA TRP A 243 -7.67 10.80 -4.69
C TRP A 243 -8.63 11.81 -5.33
N ASP A 244 -9.52 11.30 -6.17
CA ASP A 244 -10.71 12.03 -6.60
C ASP A 244 -11.80 11.98 -5.53
N PHE A 245 -12.86 12.77 -5.72
CA PHE A 245 -13.94 12.85 -4.73
C PHE A 245 -14.66 11.51 -4.47
N ARG A 246 -14.72 10.62 -5.46
CA ARG A 246 -15.42 9.33 -5.34
C ARG A 246 -14.66 8.38 -4.43
N ARG A 247 -13.33 8.34 -4.56
CA ARG A 247 -12.44 7.58 -3.68
C ARG A 247 -12.49 8.07 -2.26
N ILE A 248 -12.47 9.39 -2.07
CA ILE A 248 -12.60 10.02 -0.76
C ILE A 248 -13.91 9.60 -0.11
N LEU A 249 -15.03 9.68 -0.83
CA LEU A 249 -16.33 9.25 -0.31
C LEU A 249 -16.37 7.76 0.02
N ALA A 250 -15.85 6.90 -0.87
CA ALA A 250 -15.80 5.45 -0.64
C ALA A 250 -14.87 5.06 0.53
N HIS A 251 -13.84 5.86 0.80
CA HIS A 251 -12.98 5.71 1.97
C HIS A 251 -13.75 5.94 3.26
N TYR A 252 -14.41 7.09 3.39
CA TYR A 252 -15.08 7.49 4.63
C TYR A 252 -16.43 6.83 4.86
N TYR A 253 -17.11 6.44 3.77
CA TYR A 253 -18.39 5.79 3.83
C TYR A 253 -18.29 4.39 3.21
N THR A 254 -17.96 3.41 4.04
CA THR A 254 -17.73 2.03 3.58
C THR A 254 -19.06 1.38 3.16
N GLY A 255 -19.05 0.50 2.16
CA GLY A 255 -20.28 -0.24 1.80
C GLY A 255 -21.45 0.59 1.24
N ILE A 256 -21.28 1.87 0.90
CA ILE A 256 -22.36 2.67 0.28
C ILE A 256 -22.39 2.53 -1.24
N GLU A 257 -23.50 2.92 -1.87
CA GLU A 257 -23.52 3.19 -3.30
C GLU A 257 -23.75 4.68 -3.56
N PHE A 258 -23.48 5.12 -4.79
CA PHE A 258 -23.77 6.48 -5.22
C PHE A 258 -24.96 6.47 -6.18
N GLN A 259 -26.01 7.22 -5.85
CA GLN A 259 -27.08 7.45 -6.82
C GLN A 259 -26.58 8.40 -7.91
N ASN A 260 -27.09 8.20 -9.13
CA ASN A 260 -26.77 9.00 -10.32
C ASN A 260 -25.29 8.92 -10.73
N VAL A 261 -24.62 7.83 -10.35
CA VAL A 261 -23.37 7.41 -10.97
C VAL A 261 -23.70 6.41 -12.08
N PRO A 262 -23.17 6.57 -13.32
CA PRO A 262 -23.58 5.79 -14.49
C PRO A 262 -23.42 4.27 -14.37
N ASP A 263 -22.57 3.79 -13.45
CA ASP A 263 -22.25 2.38 -13.32
C ASP A 263 -22.57 1.85 -11.91
N THR A 264 -23.19 0.67 -11.86
CA THR A 264 -23.33 -0.12 -10.62
C THR A 264 -21.94 -0.41 -10.08
N ILE A 265 -21.64 0.16 -8.93
CA ILE A 265 -20.34 -0.01 -8.28
C ILE A 265 -20.25 -1.46 -7.80
N ASN A 266 -19.20 -2.17 -8.21
CA ASN A 266 -18.95 -3.54 -7.78
C ASN A 266 -18.86 -3.57 -6.23
N GLY A 267 -19.58 -4.50 -5.58
CA GLY A 267 -19.55 -4.68 -4.12
C GLY A 267 -18.17 -5.01 -3.54
N TYR A 268 -17.20 -5.27 -4.42
CA TYR A 268 -15.79 -5.33 -4.09
C TYR A 268 -15.08 -4.03 -4.51
N ARG A 269 -14.74 -3.18 -3.53
CA ARG A 269 -13.94 -1.97 -3.73
C ARG A 269 -12.80 -1.89 -2.74
N PHE A 270 -11.77 -1.16 -3.11
CA PHE A 270 -10.64 -0.92 -2.25
C PHE A 270 -10.03 0.44 -2.49
N ASN A 271 -9.33 0.94 -1.47
CA ASN A 271 -8.42 2.06 -1.59
C ASN A 271 -7.05 1.63 -1.08
N ILE A 272 -5.98 1.90 -1.83
CA ILE A 272 -4.63 1.88 -1.28
C ILE A 272 -4.49 3.14 -0.42
N ILE A 273 -4.16 2.94 0.86
CA ILE A 273 -4.03 3.98 1.87
C ILE A 273 -2.60 4.48 1.95
N GLU A 274 -1.64 3.57 2.00
CA GLU A 274 -0.22 3.91 2.15
C GLU A 274 0.62 3.02 1.24
N ILE A 275 1.67 3.60 0.66
CA ILE A 275 2.74 2.86 0.00
C ILE A 275 4.02 3.17 0.78
N GLY A 276 4.35 2.32 1.74
CA GLY A 276 5.49 2.47 2.64
C GLY A 276 6.82 2.09 1.99
N ASN A 277 7.91 2.59 2.58
CA ASN A 277 9.31 2.37 2.18
C ASN A 277 9.72 2.95 0.81
N LEU A 278 9.00 3.94 0.30
CA LEU A 278 9.46 4.75 -0.84
C LEU A 278 10.03 6.08 -0.33
N THR A 279 11.18 6.03 0.31
CA THR A 279 12.02 7.21 0.57
C THR A 279 12.40 7.83 -0.77
N PRO A 280 12.05 9.10 -1.06
CA PRO A 280 12.45 9.76 -2.29
C PRO A 280 13.99 9.76 -2.44
N GLY A 281 14.49 8.95 -3.38
CA GLY A 281 15.92 8.78 -3.61
C GLY A 281 16.45 7.36 -3.38
N GLU A 282 15.73 6.49 -2.66
CA GLU A 282 16.01 5.04 -2.58
C GLU A 282 15.30 4.28 -3.71
N VAL A 283 15.33 4.84 -4.92
CA VAL A 283 14.93 4.08 -6.09
C VAL A 283 16.08 3.17 -6.49
N ILE A 284 15.89 1.90 -6.18
CA ILE A 284 16.47 0.67 -6.76
C ILE A 284 17.70 0.94 -7.63
N TYR A 285 18.88 0.78 -7.03
CA TYR A 285 20.10 0.46 -7.75
C TYR A 285 20.31 -1.07 -7.67
N ASP A 286 20.38 -1.71 -8.85
CA ASP A 286 21.09 -2.98 -9.08
C ASP A 286 20.81 -4.14 -8.09
N ASN A 287 19.89 -5.06 -8.43
CA ASN A 287 19.73 -6.42 -7.86
C ASN A 287 19.71 -6.59 -6.32
N ASN A 288 19.81 -5.53 -5.54
CA ASN A 288 19.64 -5.52 -4.10
C ASN A 288 18.15 -5.27 -3.86
N PRO A 289 17.36 -6.32 -3.58
CA PRO A 289 15.97 -6.10 -3.18
C PRO A 289 15.98 -5.13 -2.02
N VAL A 290 15.03 -4.18 -1.99
CA VAL A 290 14.70 -3.44 -0.76
C VAL A 290 14.68 -4.48 0.35
N LYS A 291 15.60 -4.37 1.30
CA LYS A 291 15.86 -5.45 2.27
C LYS A 291 14.58 -5.85 3.02
N ASP A 292 13.62 -4.93 3.04
CA ASP A 292 12.31 -5.04 3.70
C ASP A 292 11.10 -5.08 2.73
N GLY A 293 11.32 -5.00 1.40
CA GLY A 293 10.28 -4.98 0.37
C GLY A 293 9.36 -3.74 0.38
N LEU A 294 8.58 -3.56 -0.68
CA LEU A 294 7.53 -2.54 -0.73
C LEU A 294 6.38 -2.94 0.20
N VAL A 295 5.88 -1.96 0.95
CA VAL A 295 4.72 -2.11 1.84
C VAL A 295 3.52 -1.38 1.24
N VAL A 296 2.37 -2.03 1.13
CA VAL A 296 1.14 -1.42 0.59
C VAL A 296 -0.02 -1.70 1.54
N ASP A 297 -0.61 -0.66 2.11
CA ASP A 297 -1.82 -0.78 2.93
C ASP A 297 -3.05 -0.60 2.05
N VAL A 298 -3.94 -1.59 2.06
CA VAL A 298 -5.18 -1.63 1.27
C VAL A 298 -6.37 -1.71 2.21
N GLN A 299 -7.33 -0.81 2.05
CA GLN A 299 -8.60 -0.86 2.77
C GLN A 299 -9.70 -1.43 1.90
N ASN A 300 -10.52 -2.34 2.46
CA ASN A 300 -11.75 -2.77 1.82
C ASN A 300 -12.82 -1.68 1.96
N THR A 301 -13.15 -0.99 0.87
CA THR A 301 -14.21 0.04 0.81
C THR A 301 -15.51 -0.49 0.20
N GLY A 302 -15.56 -1.79 -0.10
CA GLY A 302 -16.72 -2.48 -0.66
C GLY A 302 -17.83 -2.73 0.35
N THR A 303 -18.88 -3.42 -0.09
CA THR A 303 -19.96 -3.97 0.74
C THR A 303 -19.67 -5.40 1.18
N ASN A 304 -18.84 -6.12 0.43
CA ASN A 304 -18.56 -7.53 0.67
C ASN A 304 -17.40 -7.71 1.65
N THR A 305 -17.55 -8.64 2.59
CA THR A 305 -16.40 -9.19 3.32
C THR A 305 -15.60 -10.07 2.38
N TRP A 306 -14.30 -9.81 2.28
CA TRP A 306 -13.42 -10.61 1.43
C TRP A 306 -12.92 -11.81 2.21
N GLN A 307 -13.11 -13.01 1.67
CA GLN A 307 -12.49 -14.22 2.22
C GLN A 307 -11.16 -14.45 1.51
N ILE A 308 -10.07 -14.26 2.24
CA ILE A 308 -8.73 -14.63 1.77
C ILE A 308 -8.55 -16.11 2.15
N GLY A 309 -8.38 -16.99 1.16
CA GLY A 309 -8.41 -18.44 1.35
C GLY A 309 -7.31 -18.94 2.31
N LYS A 310 -7.67 -19.91 3.16
CA LYS A 310 -6.83 -20.48 4.24
C LYS A 310 -5.89 -21.61 3.77
N ASP A 311 -6.02 -22.09 2.54
CA ASP A 311 -5.33 -23.31 2.05
C ASP A 311 -4.06 -22.98 1.24
N PHE A 312 -3.11 -22.26 1.83
CA PHE A 312 -1.87 -21.81 1.18
C PHE A 312 -0.61 -22.40 1.81
N THR A 313 -0.49 -23.73 1.85
CA THR A 313 0.75 -24.36 2.32
C THR A 313 1.67 -24.93 1.24
N ASP A 314 1.24 -25.28 0.01
CA ASP A 314 2.18 -26.07 -0.84
C ASP A 314 2.22 -25.86 -2.38
N SER A 315 1.45 -24.97 -3.02
CA SER A 315 1.74 -24.67 -4.45
C SER A 315 1.20 -23.35 -4.98
N CYS A 316 2.07 -22.34 -5.07
CA CYS A 316 1.81 -21.11 -5.83
C CYS A 316 1.72 -21.32 -7.36
N ARG A 317 1.68 -22.57 -7.85
CA ARG A 317 1.63 -22.91 -9.29
C ARG A 317 0.31 -23.53 -9.75
N GLY A 318 -0.68 -23.74 -8.87
CA GLY A 318 -1.92 -24.42 -9.28
C GLY A 318 -3.20 -24.14 -8.48
N GLY A 319 -3.15 -23.36 -7.40
CA GLY A 319 -4.33 -23.04 -6.60
C GLY A 319 -5.20 -21.92 -7.18
N THR A 320 -6.49 -21.94 -6.90
CA THR A 320 -7.40 -20.84 -7.19
C THR A 320 -7.11 -19.67 -6.25
N HIS A 321 -6.88 -18.49 -6.80
CA HIS A 321 -6.51 -17.29 -6.05
C HIS A 321 -7.75 -16.43 -5.82
N ASN A 322 -7.82 -15.70 -4.69
CA ASN A 322 -8.94 -14.80 -4.41
C ASN A 322 -8.58 -13.32 -4.63
N LEU A 323 -7.30 -12.94 -4.59
CA LEU A 323 -6.82 -11.57 -4.73
C LEU A 323 -5.46 -11.57 -5.44
N ALA A 324 -5.28 -10.74 -6.46
CA ALA A 324 -4.02 -10.49 -7.14
C ALA A 324 -3.79 -8.97 -7.23
N LEU A 325 -2.59 -8.51 -6.86
CA LEU A 325 -2.16 -7.14 -7.13
C LEU A 325 -1.36 -7.15 -8.45
N SER A 326 -1.88 -6.49 -9.46
CA SER A 326 -1.18 -6.21 -10.71
C SER A 326 -0.70 -4.76 -10.72
N TYR A 327 0.35 -4.51 -11.51
CA TYR A 327 0.77 -3.14 -11.77
C TYR A 327 1.17 -2.98 -13.25
N HIS A 328 1.03 -1.75 -13.75
CA HIS A 328 1.43 -1.36 -15.10
C HIS A 328 2.40 -0.18 -15.04
N ILE A 329 3.43 -0.18 -15.86
CA ILE A 329 4.45 0.88 -15.88
C ILE A 329 4.24 1.78 -17.12
N TYR A 330 4.19 3.09 -16.92
CA TYR A 330 4.03 4.11 -17.95
C TYR A 330 5.23 5.07 -17.96
N ASP A 331 5.62 5.56 -19.14
CA ASP A 331 6.60 6.65 -19.27
C ASP A 331 5.94 7.98 -18.87
N GLU A 332 6.65 8.86 -18.15
CA GLU A 332 6.14 10.17 -17.73
C GLU A 332 5.74 11.09 -18.91
N ASN A 333 6.38 10.94 -20.07
CA ASN A 333 6.19 11.81 -21.23
C ASN A 333 5.06 11.34 -22.16
N ASN A 334 4.65 10.08 -22.04
CA ASN A 334 3.59 9.50 -22.84
C ASN A 334 2.63 8.77 -21.90
N ARG A 335 1.39 9.25 -21.74
CA ARG A 335 0.29 8.50 -21.08
C ARG A 335 -0.10 7.21 -21.84
N GLN A 336 0.68 6.84 -22.85
CA GLN A 336 0.65 5.54 -23.49
C GLN A 336 1.51 4.58 -22.63
N PRO A 337 1.15 3.30 -22.49
CA PRO A 337 2.08 2.31 -21.94
C PRO A 337 3.43 2.45 -22.65
N ALA A 338 4.55 2.24 -21.96
CA ALA A 338 5.89 2.41 -22.52
C ALA A 338 6.05 1.50 -23.75
N CYS A 339 5.71 2.04 -24.91
CA CYS A 339 5.68 1.39 -26.21
C CYS A 339 6.43 2.34 -27.15
N ASP A 340 7.50 1.84 -27.73
CA ASP A 340 8.13 2.50 -28.87
C ASP A 340 7.24 2.23 -30.09
N TYR A 341 6.32 3.16 -30.37
CA TYR A 341 5.55 3.21 -31.61
C TYR A 341 6.26 4.13 -32.60
N SER A 342 7.47 3.76 -33.02
CA SER A 342 8.02 4.25 -34.28
C SER A 342 7.69 3.21 -35.36
N GLY A 343 6.57 3.43 -36.04
CA GLY A 343 6.11 2.59 -37.14
C GLY A 343 7.12 2.59 -38.28
N ASP A 344 7.68 1.41 -38.57
CA ASP A 344 8.09 0.94 -39.91
C ASP A 344 8.90 -0.38 -39.86
N ASN A 345 9.03 -1.04 -38.71
CA ASN A 345 9.67 -2.35 -38.63
C ASN A 345 8.66 -3.50 -38.42
N PRO A 346 8.56 -4.49 -39.32
CA PRO A 346 7.62 -5.61 -39.21
C PRO A 346 8.00 -6.66 -38.14
N GLY A 347 8.98 -6.38 -37.29
CA GLY A 347 9.25 -7.13 -36.07
C GLY A 347 8.50 -6.49 -34.89
N GLY A 348 7.27 -6.95 -34.64
CA GLY A 348 6.38 -6.38 -33.61
C GLY A 348 7.06 -6.17 -32.26
N GLY A 349 7.19 -4.91 -31.85
CA GLY A 349 7.55 -4.52 -30.50
C GLY A 349 6.51 -5.07 -29.52
N LYS A 350 6.93 -5.98 -28.65
CA LYS A 350 6.09 -6.49 -27.57
C LYS A 350 5.84 -5.35 -26.60
N CYS A 351 4.59 -4.94 -26.39
CA CYS A 351 4.23 -4.17 -25.21
C CYS A 351 4.72 -4.96 -23.98
N PHE A 352 5.42 -4.31 -23.05
CA PHE A 352 5.78 -4.93 -21.78
C PHE A 352 4.55 -5.00 -20.87
N GLU A 353 3.58 -5.81 -21.25
CA GLU A 353 2.55 -6.31 -20.36
C GLU A 353 3.15 -7.52 -19.62
N ARG A 354 4.15 -7.28 -18.75
CA ARG A 354 4.65 -8.35 -17.87
C ARG A 354 3.73 -8.46 -16.67
N THR A 355 3.01 -9.58 -16.70
CA THR A 355 1.89 -9.98 -15.85
C THR A 355 2.33 -10.42 -14.44
N ARG A 356 1.56 -9.96 -13.44
CA ARG A 356 1.18 -10.57 -12.13
C ARG A 356 2.30 -11.09 -11.23
N TYR A 357 2.57 -10.37 -10.15
CA TYR A 357 3.09 -11.02 -8.95
C TYR A 357 1.93 -11.63 -8.17
N LEU A 358 2.08 -12.93 -7.93
CA LEU A 358 1.11 -13.74 -7.25
C LEU A 358 1.63 -13.94 -5.82
N MET A 359 1.18 -13.10 -4.92
CA MET A 359 1.59 -13.17 -3.52
C MET A 359 0.79 -14.27 -2.82
N CYS A 360 1.46 -15.36 -2.47
CA CYS A 360 0.90 -16.41 -1.62
C CYS A 360 1.04 -15.99 -0.16
N TRP A 361 -0.07 -16.00 0.59
CA TRP A 361 -0.08 -15.56 1.98
C TRP A 361 -0.66 -16.62 2.92
N GLN A 362 -0.08 -16.67 4.12
CA GLN A 362 -0.54 -17.50 5.24
C GLN A 362 -1.11 -16.60 6.34
N ASN A 363 -2.28 -16.99 6.88
CA ASN A 363 -2.85 -16.56 8.17
C ASN A 363 -3.88 -15.41 8.25
N PHE A 364 -4.72 -15.18 7.24
CA PHE A 364 -6.00 -14.45 7.45
C PHE A 364 -7.15 -15.11 6.71
N THR A 365 -8.34 -15.13 7.33
CA THR A 365 -9.55 -15.75 6.75
C THR A 365 -10.61 -14.76 6.26
N THR A 366 -10.62 -13.49 6.71
CA THR A 366 -11.65 -12.50 6.33
C THR A 366 -11.18 -11.05 6.48
N LEU A 367 -11.45 -10.18 5.48
CA LEU A 367 -11.30 -8.72 5.53
C LEU A 367 -12.67 -8.04 5.36
N ARG A 368 -13.19 -7.42 6.42
CA ARG A 368 -14.51 -6.77 6.45
C ARG A 368 -14.45 -5.36 5.84
N PRO A 369 -15.58 -4.79 5.40
CA PRO A 369 -15.64 -3.38 5.02
C PRO A 369 -15.06 -2.45 6.10
N GLY A 370 -14.18 -1.53 5.70
CA GLY A 370 -13.45 -0.59 6.55
C GLY A 370 -12.13 -1.11 7.12
N GLU A 371 -11.90 -2.42 7.13
CA GLU A 371 -10.64 -3.00 7.60
C GLU A 371 -9.51 -2.75 6.59
N VAL A 372 -8.30 -2.51 7.13
CA VAL A 372 -7.07 -2.35 6.36
C VAL A 372 -6.26 -3.63 6.42
N PHE A 373 -5.64 -3.96 5.30
CA PHE A 373 -4.72 -5.04 5.15
C PHE A 373 -3.38 -4.51 4.66
N ARG A 374 -2.30 -4.88 5.36
CA ARG A 374 -0.93 -4.50 5.03
C ARG A 374 -0.25 -5.58 4.22
N LEU A 375 0.11 -5.28 2.97
CA LEU A 375 0.97 -6.09 2.12
C LEU A 375 2.43 -5.73 2.40
N THR A 376 3.30 -6.72 2.66
CA THR A 376 4.76 -6.53 2.83
C THR A 376 5.52 -7.44 1.89
N GLY A 377 6.81 -7.15 1.65
CA GLY A 377 7.67 -8.01 0.85
C GLY A 377 7.33 -7.99 -0.65
N ILE A 378 6.62 -6.97 -1.13
CA ILE A 378 6.35 -6.82 -2.57
C ILE A 378 7.68 -6.50 -3.27
N LYS A 379 8.08 -7.36 -4.20
CA LYS A 379 9.21 -7.12 -5.10
C LYS A 379 8.67 -6.61 -6.43
N ILE A 380 9.06 -5.39 -6.80
CA ILE A 380 8.83 -4.87 -8.14
C ILE A 380 10.09 -5.20 -8.96
N GLU A 381 9.99 -6.14 -9.90
CA GLU A 381 11.05 -6.31 -10.89
C GLU A 381 10.74 -5.37 -12.06
N LEU A 382 11.61 -4.38 -12.25
CA LEU A 382 11.56 -3.53 -13.43
C LEU A 382 12.08 -4.33 -14.63
N PRO A 383 11.43 -4.25 -15.81
CA PRO A 383 11.98 -4.84 -17.02
C PRO A 383 13.41 -4.33 -17.26
N PRO A 384 14.38 -5.20 -17.56
CA PRO A 384 15.78 -4.79 -17.83
C PRO A 384 15.89 -3.85 -19.04
N GLU A 385 14.84 -3.75 -19.86
CA GLU A 385 14.79 -2.91 -21.05
C GLU A 385 14.36 -1.46 -20.78
N LEU A 386 13.95 -1.11 -19.54
CA LEU A 386 13.59 0.28 -19.21
C LEU A 386 14.82 1.20 -19.23
N PRO A 387 14.81 2.32 -19.99
CA PRO A 387 15.92 3.27 -19.98
C PRO A 387 16.26 3.77 -18.56
N PRO A 388 17.54 3.73 -18.15
CA PRO A 388 17.95 4.34 -16.89
C PRO A 388 17.80 5.86 -16.94
N GLY A 389 17.61 6.51 -15.80
CA GLY A 389 17.50 7.97 -15.71
C GLY A 389 16.14 8.56 -16.04
N ARG A 390 15.08 7.74 -16.16
CA ARG A 390 13.70 8.21 -16.40
C ARG A 390 12.80 7.94 -15.21
N CYS A 391 11.80 8.79 -15.02
CA CYS A 391 10.70 8.47 -14.12
C CYS A 391 9.58 7.73 -14.83
N TYR A 392 9.06 6.72 -14.16
CA TYR A 392 7.95 5.92 -14.60
C TYR A 392 6.78 6.09 -13.63
N ASN A 393 5.57 6.10 -14.17
CA ASN A 393 4.36 6.01 -13.36
C ASN A 393 3.97 4.53 -13.26
N ILE A 394 3.90 4.00 -12.04
CA ILE A 394 3.39 2.68 -11.76
C ILE A 394 1.92 2.80 -11.39
N ARG A 395 1.08 2.24 -12.24
CA ARG A 395 -0.34 2.06 -12.03
C ARG A 395 -0.59 0.78 -11.26
N TRP A 396 -1.33 0.85 -10.17
CA TRP A 396 -1.74 -0.34 -9.42
C TRP A 396 -3.17 -0.75 -9.75
N ASP A 397 -3.38 -2.05 -9.91
CA ASP A 397 -4.67 -2.68 -10.14
C ASP A 397 -4.80 -3.89 -9.19
N ILE A 398 -5.96 -4.08 -8.56
CA ILE A 398 -6.23 -5.30 -7.79
C ILE A 398 -7.31 -6.11 -8.51
N GLU A 399 -6.94 -7.30 -8.95
CA GLU A 399 -7.85 -8.27 -9.53
C GLU A 399 -8.36 -9.23 -8.44
N LEU A 400 -9.67 -9.28 -8.22
CA LEU A 400 -10.29 -10.35 -7.45
C LEU A 400 -10.59 -11.51 -8.38
N LEU A 401 -9.96 -12.65 -8.10
CA LEU A 401 -10.15 -13.87 -8.86
C LEU A 401 -11.25 -14.69 -8.17
N ASN A 402 -12.36 -14.94 -8.87
CA ASN A 402 -13.48 -15.67 -8.28
C ASN A 402 -13.32 -17.18 -8.54
N ASN A 403 -13.55 -17.99 -7.51
CA ASN A 403 -13.32 -19.45 -7.57
C ASN A 403 -14.30 -20.16 -8.52
N HIS A 404 -13.74 -21.07 -9.32
CA HIS A 404 -14.43 -22.15 -10.05
C HIS A 404 -15.65 -21.72 -10.89
N GLN A 405 -15.43 -21.29 -12.14
CA GLN A 405 -16.01 -21.88 -13.36
C GLN A 405 -15.30 -21.26 -14.58
N GLU A 406 -14.65 -22.13 -15.35
CA GLU A 406 -14.00 -21.90 -16.65
C GLU A 406 -13.00 -20.74 -16.78
N ARG A 407 -11.82 -21.06 -17.34
CA ARG A 407 -10.80 -20.10 -17.80
C ARG A 407 -11.28 -19.33 -19.04
N THR A 408 -12.47 -18.75 -18.96
CA THR A 408 -12.94 -17.70 -19.85
C THR A 408 -12.65 -16.38 -19.18
N TRP A 409 -11.75 -15.63 -19.80
CA TRP A 409 -11.43 -14.24 -19.49
C TRP A 409 -12.68 -13.45 -19.06
N ILE A 410 -12.81 -13.16 -17.76
CA ILE A 410 -13.85 -12.29 -17.17
C ILE A 410 -13.55 -10.81 -17.47
N SER A 411 -12.92 -10.52 -18.61
CA SER A 411 -12.90 -9.21 -19.25
C SER A 411 -13.69 -9.19 -20.57
N ARG A 412 -14.29 -10.32 -21.01
CA ARG A 412 -15.09 -10.38 -22.25
C ARG A 412 -16.47 -11.05 -22.18
N LEU A 413 -16.91 -11.61 -21.06
CA LEU A 413 -18.30 -12.08 -20.94
C LEU A 413 -19.13 -11.12 -20.08
N GLN A 414 -19.87 -10.24 -20.76
CA GLN A 414 -21.08 -9.54 -20.31
C GLN A 414 -21.08 -8.93 -18.89
N GLN A 415 -20.00 -8.29 -18.47
CA GLN A 415 -20.16 -7.12 -17.60
C GLN A 415 -20.47 -5.91 -18.49
N PRO A 416 -21.33 -4.95 -18.06
CA PRO A 416 -21.23 -3.61 -18.63
C PRO A 416 -19.77 -3.17 -18.50
N PRO A 417 -19.21 -2.49 -19.51
CA PRO A 417 -17.78 -2.23 -19.62
C PRO A 417 -17.24 -1.73 -18.28
N TYR A 418 -16.22 -2.40 -17.73
CA TYR A 418 -15.41 -1.84 -16.66
C TYR A 418 -14.93 -0.48 -17.14
N ASN A 419 -15.61 0.56 -16.65
CA ASN A 419 -15.42 1.91 -17.12
C ASN A 419 -14.17 2.44 -16.44
N LYS A 420 -13.03 2.27 -17.10
CA LYS A 420 -11.71 2.81 -16.74
C LYS A 420 -11.74 4.31 -16.38
N ASP A 421 -12.80 5.02 -16.76
CA ASP A 421 -13.00 6.44 -16.49
C ASP A 421 -13.61 6.74 -15.11
N LEU A 422 -14.07 5.72 -14.36
CA LEU A 422 -14.70 5.91 -13.04
C LEU A 422 -13.76 5.74 -11.84
N TRP A 423 -12.64 5.04 -12.01
CA TRP A 423 -11.62 4.84 -10.98
C TRP A 423 -10.25 5.06 -11.62
N PRO A 424 -9.76 6.31 -11.72
CA PRO A 424 -8.54 6.61 -12.45
C PRO A 424 -7.38 5.88 -11.77
N PRO A 425 -6.71 4.92 -12.39
CA PRO A 425 -5.69 4.09 -11.75
C PRO A 425 -4.73 4.82 -10.80
N GLN A 426 -4.30 4.14 -9.73
CA GLN A 426 -3.38 4.75 -8.78
C GLN A 426 -1.97 4.79 -9.37
N ASP A 427 -1.53 5.97 -9.82
CA ASP A 427 -0.21 6.16 -10.39
C ASP A 427 0.79 6.58 -9.28
N THR A 428 1.77 5.72 -8.99
CA THR A 428 2.92 6.01 -8.13
C THR A 428 4.12 6.35 -9.01
N ARG A 429 4.73 7.52 -8.81
CA ARG A 429 5.93 7.90 -9.56
C ARG A 429 7.17 7.19 -8.98
N ILE A 430 7.86 6.41 -9.80
CA ILE A 430 9.16 5.83 -9.49
C ILE A 430 10.19 6.44 -10.44
N CYS A 431 11.06 7.27 -9.89
CA CYS A 431 12.15 7.88 -10.64
C CYS A 431 13.36 6.97 -10.63
N TYR A 432 13.61 6.26 -11.74
CA TYR A 432 14.84 5.49 -11.90
C TYR A 432 15.99 6.50 -11.96
N ALA A 433 16.64 6.72 -10.82
CA ALA A 433 17.75 7.65 -10.74
C ALA A 433 18.81 7.18 -11.75
N HIS A 434 19.28 8.11 -12.57
CA HIS A 434 20.46 7.88 -13.36
C HIS A 434 21.54 7.57 -12.32
N ALA A 435 22.00 6.32 -12.24
CA ALA A 435 23.34 6.07 -11.73
C ALA A 435 24.18 6.99 -12.59
N GLY A 436 24.68 8.08 -11.99
CA GLY A 436 25.50 9.03 -12.71
C GLY A 436 26.47 8.20 -13.52
N SER A 437 26.53 8.43 -14.83
CA SER A 437 27.42 7.73 -15.74
C SER A 437 28.87 8.12 -15.46
N GLY A 438 29.29 8.08 -14.20
CA GLY A 438 30.65 7.80 -13.83
C GLY A 438 30.93 6.40 -14.32
N ASN A 439 31.35 6.28 -15.58
CA ASN A 439 32.13 5.16 -16.09
C ASN A 439 33.50 5.03 -15.36
N GLY A 440 33.59 5.55 -14.13
CA GLY A 440 34.75 5.39 -13.28
C GLY A 440 34.66 4.04 -12.61
N ASN A 441 35.78 3.32 -12.59
CA ASN A 441 35.93 2.19 -11.69
C ASN A 441 35.70 2.67 -10.25
N PRO A 442 35.02 1.88 -9.39
CA PRO A 442 34.86 2.24 -8.00
C PRO A 442 36.22 2.36 -7.32
N ALA A 443 36.32 3.15 -6.24
CA ALA A 443 37.54 3.14 -5.42
C ALA A 443 37.74 1.75 -4.76
N PRO A 444 39.00 1.34 -4.52
CA PRO A 444 39.28 0.06 -3.87
C PRO A 444 38.84 0.05 -2.39
N PRO A 445 38.56 -1.14 -1.82
CA PRO A 445 38.32 -1.30 -0.39
C PRO A 445 39.51 -0.82 0.44
N LYS A 446 39.26 -0.46 1.70
CA LYS A 446 40.30 0.04 2.62
C LYS A 446 40.59 -0.95 3.74
N ASN A 447 41.78 -0.81 4.32
CA ASN A 447 42.20 -1.51 5.54
C ASN A 447 41.92 -3.03 5.53
N PRO A 448 42.23 -3.77 4.45
CA PRO A 448 42.05 -5.21 4.47
C PRO A 448 42.96 -5.84 5.53
N GLY A 449 42.39 -6.62 6.45
CA GLY A 449 43.11 -7.20 7.58
C GLY A 449 42.39 -8.41 8.16
N SER A 450 43.11 -9.22 8.94
CA SER A 450 42.53 -10.41 9.57
C SER A 450 42.39 -10.20 11.08
N SER A 451 41.26 -10.63 11.63
CA SER A 451 41.01 -10.65 13.08
C SER A 451 41.54 -11.93 13.75
N THR A 452 41.88 -12.93 12.94
CA THR A 452 42.31 -14.27 13.40
C THR A 452 43.81 -14.49 13.21
N HIS A 453 44.45 -13.69 12.35
CA HIS A 453 45.84 -13.87 11.93
C HIS A 453 46.55 -12.52 11.84
N THR A 454 47.77 -12.46 12.36
CA THR A 454 48.69 -11.34 12.15
C THR A 454 49.51 -11.60 10.89
N ALA A 455 49.58 -10.63 9.97
CA ALA A 455 50.35 -10.78 8.74
C ALA A 455 51.84 -11.06 9.05
N ASN A 456 52.46 -11.96 8.28
CA ASN A 456 53.84 -12.44 8.49
C ASN A 456 54.10 -13.08 9.86
N THR A 457 53.09 -13.66 10.52
CA THR A 457 53.25 -14.41 11.76
C THR A 457 52.62 -15.78 11.61
N TRP A 458 53.36 -16.83 11.98
CA TRP A 458 52.89 -18.21 11.95
C TRP A 458 51.73 -18.43 12.93
N SER A 459 50.70 -19.11 12.45
CA SER A 459 49.51 -19.50 13.19
C SER A 459 49.22 -20.97 12.93
N ASN A 460 48.78 -21.70 13.96
CA ASN A 460 48.31 -23.08 13.83
C ASN A 460 46.82 -23.18 13.53
N GLU A 461 46.09 -22.05 13.47
CA GLU A 461 44.68 -22.01 13.11
C GLU A 461 44.50 -22.04 11.59
N ALA A 462 43.72 -22.99 11.09
CA ALA A 462 43.49 -23.11 9.64
C ALA A 462 42.50 -22.08 9.09
N ASN A 463 41.63 -21.50 9.93
CA ASN A 463 40.56 -20.61 9.50
C ASN A 463 41.00 -19.14 9.58
N ILE A 464 41.11 -18.50 8.42
CA ILE A 464 41.50 -17.10 8.30
C ILE A 464 40.25 -16.28 7.96
N THR A 465 39.89 -15.35 8.86
CA THR A 465 38.80 -14.38 8.65
C THR A 465 39.39 -13.02 8.31
N VAL A 466 39.11 -12.51 7.11
CA VAL A 466 39.54 -11.20 6.63
C VAL A 466 38.36 -10.24 6.57
N THR A 467 38.56 -9.01 7.05
CA THR A 467 37.62 -7.90 6.99
C THR A 467 38.24 -6.74 6.22
N TRP A 468 37.40 -5.90 5.61
CA TRP A 468 37.82 -4.66 4.95
C TRP A 468 36.77 -3.56 5.14
N ASP A 469 37.19 -2.31 4.99
CA ASP A 469 36.31 -1.16 5.00
C ASP A 469 35.78 -0.87 3.60
N PRO A 470 34.52 -0.39 3.46
CA PRO A 470 34.00 0.11 2.19
C PRO A 470 34.87 1.23 1.60
N PRO A 471 34.87 1.41 0.27
CA PRO A 471 35.58 2.51 -0.35
C PRO A 471 34.99 3.87 0.03
N PRO A 472 35.80 4.93 0.04
CA PRO A 472 35.40 6.25 0.53
C PRO A 472 34.38 6.99 -0.33
N ASP A 473 34.20 6.57 -1.59
CA ASP A 473 33.17 7.12 -2.48
C ASP A 473 31.78 6.58 -2.18
N GLY A 474 31.66 5.48 -1.42
CA GLY A 474 30.39 4.84 -1.08
C GLY A 474 29.66 4.20 -2.28
N LEU A 475 30.30 4.14 -3.46
CA LEU A 475 29.70 3.70 -4.71
C LEU A 475 30.07 2.25 -4.99
N VAL A 476 29.35 1.29 -4.39
CA VAL A 476 29.63 -0.14 -4.54
C VAL A 476 28.34 -0.95 -4.65
N SER A 477 28.23 -1.76 -5.72
CA SER A 477 27.18 -2.79 -5.89
C SER A 477 27.56 -4.11 -5.20
N GLY A 478 28.85 -4.36 -4.96
CA GLY A 478 29.36 -5.50 -4.19
C GLY A 478 30.89 -5.59 -4.22
N TYR A 479 31.46 -6.67 -3.70
CA TYR A 479 32.90 -6.93 -3.70
C TYR A 479 33.21 -8.21 -4.47
N GLN A 480 34.45 -8.31 -4.93
CA GLN A 480 35.03 -9.56 -5.36
C GLN A 480 36.31 -9.84 -4.58
N TYR A 481 36.53 -11.09 -4.20
CA TYR A 481 37.78 -11.52 -3.59
C TYR A 481 38.32 -12.77 -4.29
N LYS A 482 39.65 -12.92 -4.28
CA LYS A 482 40.32 -14.16 -4.68
C LYS A 482 41.42 -14.48 -3.69
N TYR A 483 41.61 -15.77 -3.46
CA TYR A 483 42.67 -16.30 -2.63
C TYR A 483 43.85 -16.73 -3.52
N GLU A 484 45.06 -16.51 -3.04
CA GLU A 484 46.33 -16.93 -3.65
C GLU A 484 47.20 -17.57 -2.56
N GLY A 485 47.52 -18.86 -2.68
CA GLY A 485 48.39 -19.54 -1.71
C GLY A 485 48.41 -21.06 -1.87
N ALA A 486 49.27 -21.75 -1.12
CA ALA A 486 49.40 -23.22 -1.19
C ALA A 486 48.11 -23.91 -0.72
N GLY A 487 47.19 -24.18 -1.65
CA GLY A 487 45.94 -24.94 -1.45
C GLY A 487 44.93 -24.38 -0.43
N ALA A 488 43.78 -23.92 -0.90
CA ALA A 488 42.58 -23.69 -0.08
C ALA A 488 41.41 -24.58 -0.55
N THR A 489 40.56 -25.04 0.38
CA THR A 489 39.43 -25.96 0.09
C THR A 489 38.23 -25.27 -0.56
N ILE A 490 38.15 -23.94 -0.49
CA ILE A 490 37.05 -23.20 -1.11
C ILE A 490 37.44 -22.87 -2.56
N ILE A 491 37.10 -23.81 -3.44
CA ILE A 491 36.84 -23.71 -4.90
C ILE A 491 37.69 -22.66 -5.64
N ASN A 492 38.70 -23.17 -6.36
CA ASN A 492 39.55 -22.52 -7.35
C ASN A 492 40.40 -21.36 -6.83
N ASP A 493 41.53 -21.72 -6.21
CA ASP A 493 42.70 -20.84 -6.05
C ASP A 493 42.92 -20.00 -7.34
N GLY A 494 43.04 -18.68 -7.16
CA GLY A 494 43.19 -17.73 -8.27
C GLY A 494 41.90 -17.23 -8.95
N GLN A 495 40.69 -17.69 -8.59
CA GLN A 495 39.43 -17.19 -9.14
C GLN A 495 38.73 -16.14 -8.26
N TRP A 496 38.07 -15.17 -8.90
CA TRP A 496 37.29 -14.12 -8.23
C TRP A 496 35.89 -14.63 -7.83
N HIS A 497 35.53 -14.43 -6.56
CA HIS A 497 34.23 -14.74 -5.98
C HIS A 497 33.51 -13.45 -5.58
N SER A 498 32.22 -13.33 -5.88
CA SER A 498 31.41 -12.14 -5.54
C SER A 498 30.78 -12.25 -4.14
N THR A 499 30.71 -11.14 -3.41
CA THR A 499 30.04 -11.03 -2.11
C THR A 499 29.49 -9.62 -1.90
N ASP A 500 28.42 -9.48 -1.12
CA ASP A 500 27.87 -8.20 -0.65
C ASP A 500 28.38 -7.82 0.75
N GLN A 501 29.16 -8.70 1.39
CA GLN A 501 29.69 -8.52 2.74
C GLN A 501 31.07 -7.86 2.74
N THR A 502 31.42 -7.21 3.86
CA THR A 502 32.76 -6.63 4.11
C THR A 502 33.71 -7.57 4.85
N PHE A 503 33.44 -8.87 4.78
CA PHE A 503 34.27 -9.91 5.36
C PHE A 503 34.17 -11.22 4.57
N THR A 504 35.17 -12.08 4.74
CA THR A 504 35.13 -13.48 4.29
C THR A 504 35.98 -14.36 5.20
N THR A 505 35.65 -15.65 5.26
CA THR A 505 36.43 -16.65 6.00
C THR A 505 36.82 -17.77 5.05
N PHE A 506 38.10 -18.15 5.06
CA PHE A 506 38.61 -19.29 4.30
C PHE A 506 39.45 -20.23 5.17
N THR A 507 39.50 -21.50 4.78
CA THR A 507 40.25 -22.54 5.48
C THR A 507 41.49 -22.93 4.66
N ALA A 508 42.67 -22.70 5.22
CA ALA A 508 43.95 -23.15 4.68
C ALA A 508 44.02 -24.68 4.72
N THR A 509 44.31 -25.30 3.56
CA THR A 509 44.39 -26.77 3.45
C THR A 509 45.80 -27.30 3.43
N GLN A 510 46.78 -26.42 3.16
CA GLN A 510 48.20 -26.70 3.26
C GLN A 510 48.84 -25.65 4.15
N ASP A 511 50.02 -25.98 4.67
CA ASP A 511 50.83 -25.05 5.43
C ASP A 511 51.59 -24.13 4.45
N GLY A 512 51.91 -22.91 4.86
CA GLY A 512 52.62 -21.92 4.05
C GLY A 512 51.99 -20.53 4.01
N GLU A 513 52.21 -19.81 2.92
CA GLU A 513 51.77 -18.42 2.74
C GLU A 513 50.38 -18.35 2.07
N HIS A 514 49.52 -17.51 2.64
CA HIS A 514 48.13 -17.31 2.22
C HIS A 514 47.85 -15.81 2.00
N LEU A 515 47.51 -15.41 0.78
CA LEU A 515 47.21 -14.02 0.41
C LEU A 515 45.77 -13.89 -0.09
N LEU A 516 45.05 -12.85 0.34
CA LEU A 516 43.73 -12.51 -0.17
C LEU A 516 43.79 -11.22 -0.97
N ARG A 517 43.26 -11.22 -2.21
CA ARG A 517 43.03 -9.99 -2.99
C ARG A 517 41.55 -9.64 -2.98
N ILE A 518 41.22 -8.37 -2.79
CA ILE A 518 39.83 -7.87 -2.71
C ILE A 518 39.68 -6.66 -3.63
N ARG A 519 38.56 -6.52 -4.33
CA ARG A 519 38.21 -5.35 -5.15
C ARG A 519 36.72 -4.99 -5.03
N SER A 520 36.39 -3.72 -5.20
CA SER A 520 35.01 -3.23 -5.25
C SER A 520 34.43 -3.44 -6.65
N VAL A 521 33.11 -3.64 -6.74
CA VAL A 521 32.34 -3.79 -7.98
C VAL A 521 31.24 -2.74 -8.02
N LEU A 522 31.10 -2.05 -9.16
CA LEU A 522 30.02 -1.10 -9.43
C LEU A 522 29.57 -1.29 -10.87
N ASN A 523 28.31 -1.69 -11.08
CA ASN A 523 27.70 -1.88 -12.40
C ASN A 523 28.57 -2.73 -13.37
N GLY A 524 29.21 -3.79 -12.85
CA GLY A 524 30.10 -4.66 -13.61
C GLY A 524 31.55 -4.17 -13.78
N ASN A 525 31.85 -2.91 -13.44
CA ASN A 525 33.22 -2.40 -13.39
C ASN A 525 33.87 -2.76 -12.05
N THR A 526 35.19 -2.96 -12.05
CA THR A 526 35.93 -3.34 -10.84
C THR A 526 37.04 -2.35 -10.51
N SER A 527 37.25 -2.10 -9.22
CA SER A 527 38.41 -1.33 -8.75
C SER A 527 39.72 -2.09 -8.99
N ASN A 528 40.86 -1.41 -8.76
CA ASN A 528 42.11 -2.11 -8.49
C ASN A 528 41.94 -3.02 -7.25
N SER A 529 42.65 -4.14 -7.21
CA SER A 529 42.64 -5.02 -6.05
C SER A 529 43.56 -4.52 -4.93
N VAL A 530 43.15 -4.67 -3.68
CA VAL A 530 43.99 -4.53 -2.49
C VAL A 530 44.29 -5.90 -1.89
N GLU A 531 45.41 -6.02 -1.19
CA GLU A 531 45.93 -7.28 -0.64
C GLU A 531 45.77 -7.33 0.88
N ALA A 532 45.42 -8.51 1.41
CA ALA A 532 45.37 -8.85 2.83
C ALA A 532 46.25 -10.08 3.06
N GLY A 533 47.33 -9.93 3.84
CA GLY A 533 48.33 -10.97 4.07
C GLY A 533 49.76 -10.53 3.69
N PRO A 534 50.70 -11.47 3.51
CA PRO A 534 50.49 -12.91 3.63
C PRO A 534 50.21 -13.33 5.08
N TYR A 535 49.32 -14.30 5.25
CA TYR A 535 49.09 -15.01 6.50
C TYR A 535 49.83 -16.33 6.44
N LEU A 536 50.60 -16.64 7.48
CA LEU A 536 51.45 -17.84 7.54
C LEU A 536 50.75 -18.90 8.38
N VAL A 537 50.43 -20.04 7.79
CA VAL A 537 49.74 -21.14 8.48
C VAL A 537 50.66 -22.33 8.61
N ASP A 538 50.87 -22.80 9.83
CA ASP A 538 51.57 -24.05 10.14
C ASP A 538 50.75 -24.88 11.13
N ARG A 539 50.09 -25.92 10.62
CA ARG A 539 49.21 -26.77 11.43
C ARG A 539 49.95 -27.96 12.03
N GLN A 540 51.23 -28.14 11.73
CA GLN A 540 52.00 -29.28 12.20
C GLN A 540 52.78 -28.89 13.46
N PRO A 541 52.58 -29.59 14.59
CA PRO A 541 53.36 -29.29 15.78
C PRO A 541 54.83 -29.67 15.55
N PRO A 542 55.78 -28.93 16.14
CA PRO A 542 57.18 -29.35 16.11
C PRO A 542 57.31 -30.73 16.76
N PHE A 543 58.19 -31.56 16.23
CA PHE A 543 58.45 -32.88 16.79
C PHE A 543 59.81 -32.91 17.48
N LEU A 544 59.88 -33.67 18.57
CA LEU A 544 61.12 -33.98 19.28
C LEU A 544 61.17 -35.48 19.55
N SER A 545 62.25 -36.13 19.13
CA SER A 545 62.50 -37.55 19.38
C SER A 545 63.87 -37.73 20.00
N VAL A 546 63.94 -38.42 21.14
CA VAL A 546 65.21 -38.75 21.80
C VAL A 546 65.84 -39.94 21.07
N GLY A 547 67.04 -39.75 20.52
CA GLY A 547 67.80 -40.79 19.83
C GLY A 547 68.61 -41.68 20.77
N SER A 548 69.09 -41.15 21.90
CA SER A 548 69.80 -41.91 22.94
C SER A 548 69.83 -41.13 24.27
N PRO A 549 69.73 -41.81 25.43
CA PRO A 549 69.42 -43.22 25.59
C PRO A 549 67.92 -43.50 25.37
N THR A 550 67.57 -44.62 24.74
CA THR A 550 66.18 -45.02 24.49
C THR A 550 65.82 -46.28 25.27
N GLY A 551 64.75 -46.23 26.06
CA GLY A 551 64.07 -47.41 26.61
C GLY A 551 64.83 -48.25 27.65
N SER A 552 65.89 -47.76 28.28
CA SER A 552 66.64 -48.49 29.33
C SER A 552 67.17 -47.58 30.43
N TRP A 553 67.31 -48.14 31.64
CA TRP A 553 67.95 -47.46 32.77
C TRP A 553 69.43 -47.23 32.47
N VAL A 554 69.88 -46.00 32.68
CA VAL A 554 71.29 -45.65 32.59
C VAL A 554 71.91 -45.82 33.97
N THR A 555 72.95 -46.65 34.07
CA THR A 555 73.63 -46.97 35.34
C THR A 555 74.81 -46.04 35.65
N THR A 556 75.01 -45.01 34.84
CA THR A 556 76.10 -44.03 34.97
C THR A 556 75.56 -42.66 35.36
N ASN A 557 76.29 -41.94 36.21
CA ASN A 557 75.96 -40.56 36.57
C ASN A 557 76.28 -39.56 35.44
N ASN A 558 77.01 -40.00 34.41
CA ASN A 558 77.35 -39.24 33.22
C ASN A 558 76.87 -39.99 31.98
N PHE A 559 75.96 -39.39 31.22
CA PHE A 559 75.51 -39.94 29.94
C PHE A 559 75.30 -38.82 28.93
N SER A 560 75.33 -39.17 27.64
CA SER A 560 75.07 -38.24 26.55
C SER A 560 73.63 -38.41 26.06
N LEU A 561 72.91 -37.29 26.00
CA LEU A 561 71.60 -37.21 25.37
C LEU A 561 71.78 -36.84 23.89
N SER A 562 71.25 -37.64 22.98
CA SER A 562 71.04 -37.25 21.60
C SER A 562 69.55 -37.19 21.29
N TRP A 563 69.15 -36.19 20.52
CA TRP A 563 67.77 -35.98 20.10
C TRP A 563 67.74 -35.43 18.67
N ILE A 564 66.63 -35.65 17.99
CA ILE A 564 66.30 -35.08 16.69
C ILE A 564 65.03 -34.26 16.91
N GLY A 565 65.12 -32.96 16.65
CA GLY A 565 63.98 -32.08 16.58
C GLY A 565 63.79 -31.60 15.15
N GLY A 566 62.55 -31.34 14.75
CA GLY A 566 62.25 -30.75 13.47
C GLY A 566 60.91 -30.05 13.49
N ASP A 567 60.75 -29.12 12.55
CA ASP A 567 59.50 -28.50 12.20
C ASP A 567 59.40 -28.39 10.67
N ASN A 568 58.18 -28.40 10.14
CA ASN A 568 57.95 -28.45 8.70
C ASN A 568 57.90 -27.08 8.03
N SER A 569 57.52 -26.00 8.73
CA SER A 569 57.32 -24.70 8.06
C SER A 569 57.62 -23.47 8.92
N SER A 570 57.20 -23.44 10.19
CA SER A 570 57.41 -22.29 11.09
C SER A 570 58.85 -22.13 11.59
N GLY A 571 59.65 -23.19 11.49
CA GLY A 571 60.98 -23.28 12.08
C GLY A 571 60.93 -23.77 13.53
N LEU A 572 62.05 -24.30 14.02
CA LEU A 572 62.20 -24.67 15.44
C LEU A 572 62.48 -23.47 16.34
#